data_AF-A0A928ZSX2-F1
#
_entry.id   AF-A0A928ZSX2-F1
#
_cell.length_a   1.000
_cell.length_b   1.000
_cell.length_c   1.000
_cell.angle_alpha   90.00
_cell.angle_beta   90.00
_cell.angle_gamma   90.00
#
_symmetry.space_group_name_H-M   'P 1'
#
loop_
_entity.id
_entity.type
_entity.pdbx_description
1 polymer ?
#
loop_
_entity_poly.entity_id
_entity_poly.type
_entity_poly.pdbx_seq_one_letter_code
_entity_poly.pdbx_strand_id
1 'polypeptide(L)'
;MSNVSDNQSGNQPDTPTVQSRLANLRQLAQAFPKEQREDVLVELDDLSTDLQANTDGSSIQTLHQRLKRLAAIAMMARMFATSNQQVIEEFASNLVELTNATTIGGGAP
;
A
#
# COMPACT_ATOMS: atom_id res chain seq x y z
N MET A 1 43.90 20.62 -13.42
CA MET A 1 43.65 20.47 -11.96
C MET A 1 42.46 21.38 -11.66
N SER A 2 41.29 20.97 -11.19
CA SER A 2 40.81 19.68 -10.71
C SER A 2 39.27 19.71 -10.72
N ASN A 3 38.67 18.66 -11.28
CA ASN A 3 37.52 17.89 -10.79
C ASN A 3 36.41 18.63 -10.00
N VAL A 4 35.27 18.88 -10.64
CA VAL A 4 33.96 19.04 -9.98
C VAL A 4 32.94 18.24 -10.80
N SER A 5 32.82 16.95 -10.47
CA SER A 5 31.58 16.38 -9.89
C SER A 5 30.38 16.36 -10.85
N ASP A 6 30.52 15.59 -11.93
CA ASP A 6 29.39 14.96 -12.61
C ASP A 6 28.78 13.92 -11.66
N ASN A 7 27.89 14.37 -10.79
CA ASN A 7 27.08 13.51 -9.95
C ASN A 7 26.02 12.85 -10.85
N GLN A 8 26.43 11.78 -11.53
CA GLN A 8 25.51 10.77 -12.04
C GLN A 8 24.77 10.17 -10.84
N SER A 9 23.52 10.57 -10.66
CA SER A 9 22.55 9.71 -9.97
C SER A 9 21.36 9.59 -10.89
N GLY A 10 21.36 8.48 -11.62
CA GLY A 10 20.44 8.22 -12.70
C GLY A 10 19.00 8.26 -12.22
N ASN A 11 18.12 8.58 -13.18
CA ASN A 11 16.71 8.26 -13.17
C ASN A 11 16.53 6.80 -12.68
N GLN A 12 16.30 6.62 -11.38
CA GLN A 12 15.60 5.44 -10.91
C GLN A 12 14.18 5.59 -11.47
N PRO A 13 13.62 4.58 -12.18
CA PRO A 13 12.21 4.61 -12.51
C PRO A 13 11.44 4.83 -11.20
N ASP A 14 10.48 5.74 -11.19
CA ASP A 14 9.62 6.07 -10.06
C ASP A 14 8.85 4.83 -9.59
N THR A 15 9.50 3.88 -8.93
CA THR A 15 8.82 2.77 -8.27
C THR A 15 8.02 3.44 -7.15
N PRO A 16 6.68 3.37 -7.18
CA PRO A 16 5.87 4.06 -6.18
C PRO A 16 6.30 3.56 -4.79
N THR A 17 6.76 4.49 -3.95
CA THR A 17 7.16 4.17 -2.59
C THR A 17 5.97 3.59 -1.83
N VAL A 18 6.24 2.81 -0.79
CA VAL A 18 5.22 2.29 0.13
C VAL A 18 4.27 3.40 0.61
N GLN A 19 4.78 4.61 0.87
CA GLN A 19 3.98 5.78 1.23
C GLN A 19 3.09 6.29 0.09
N SER A 20 3.60 6.37 -1.14
CA SER A 20 2.80 6.77 -2.31
C SER A 20 1.64 5.80 -2.54
N ARG A 21 1.87 4.50 -2.35
CA ARG A 21 0.82 3.46 -2.47
C ARG A 21 -0.24 3.58 -1.36
N LEU A 22 0.17 3.82 -0.12
CA LEU A 22 -0.77 4.08 0.98
C LEU A 22 -1.63 5.32 0.71
N ALA A 23 -1.03 6.41 0.20
CA ALA A 23 -1.77 7.60 -0.17
C ALA A 23 -2.79 7.30 -1.27
N ASN A 24 -2.41 6.53 -2.30
CA ASN A 24 -3.31 6.10 -3.36
C ASN A 24 -4.46 5.23 -2.80
N LEU A 25 -4.16 4.25 -1.95
CA LEU A 25 -5.18 3.42 -1.29
C LEU A 25 -6.18 4.27 -0.49
N ARG A 26 -5.73 5.30 0.22
CA ARG A 26 -6.61 6.24 0.94
C ARG A 26 -7.51 7.05 0.01
N GLN A 27 -7.01 7.44 -1.17
CA GLN A 27 -7.82 8.13 -2.18
C GLN A 27 -8.87 7.18 -2.76
N LEU A 28 -8.49 5.96 -3.13
CA LEU A 28 -9.39 4.94 -3.66
C LEU A 28 -10.45 4.52 -2.61
N ALA A 29 -10.07 4.46 -1.33
CA ALA A 29 -10.99 4.19 -0.23
C ALA A 29 -12.15 5.20 -0.15
N GLN A 30 -11.98 6.44 -0.62
CA GLN A 30 -13.07 7.42 -0.63
C GLN A 30 -14.25 7.00 -1.53
N ALA A 31 -14.00 6.17 -2.54
CA ALA A 31 -15.04 5.64 -3.42
C ALA A 31 -15.81 4.46 -2.80
N PHE A 32 -15.39 3.97 -1.63
CA PHE A 32 -16.10 2.91 -0.92
C PHE A 32 -17.41 3.46 -0.32
N PRO A 33 -18.43 2.59 -0.18
CA PRO A 33 -19.64 2.90 0.58
C PRO A 33 -19.30 3.42 1.98
N LYS A 34 -20.05 4.37 2.51
CA LYS A 34 -19.77 5.00 3.82
C LYS A 34 -19.57 3.96 4.93
N GLU A 35 -20.38 2.91 4.93
CA GLU A 35 -20.35 1.81 5.90
C GLU A 35 -19.01 1.05 5.92
N GLN A 36 -18.32 0.95 4.78
CA GLN A 36 -17.05 0.22 4.66
C GLN A 36 -15.84 1.15 4.63
N ARG A 37 -16.04 2.39 4.16
CA ARG A 37 -14.99 3.40 4.04
C ARG A 37 -14.29 3.66 5.36
N GLU A 38 -15.05 3.78 6.44
CA GLU A 38 -14.48 4.10 7.76
C GLU A 38 -13.55 2.97 8.24
N ASP A 39 -14.00 1.72 8.12
CA ASP A 39 -13.18 0.53 8.41
C ASP A 39 -11.92 0.47 7.51
N VAL A 40 -12.05 0.76 6.22
CA VAL A 40 -10.90 0.78 5.30
C VAL A 40 -9.90 1.85 5.69
N LEU A 41 -10.36 3.06 6.00
CA LEU A 41 -9.47 4.17 6.36
C LEU A 41 -8.73 3.92 7.67
N VAL A 42 -9.42 3.33 8.66
CA VAL A 42 -8.79 2.92 9.93
C VAL A 42 -7.73 1.85 9.67
N GLU A 43 -8.04 0.80 8.92
CA GLU A 43 -7.07 -0.25 8.60
C GLU A 43 -5.88 0.27 7.79
N LEU A 44 -6.07 1.26 6.90
CA LEU A 44 -4.98 1.91 6.18
C LEU A 44 -4.10 2.79 7.08
N ASP A 45 -4.67 3.43 8.10
CA ASP A 45 -3.92 4.22 9.08
C ASP A 45 -3.08 3.34 10.00
N ASP A 46 -3.69 2.28 10.51
CA ASP A 46 -3.01 1.25 11.27
C ASP A 46 -1.90 0.58 10.45
N LEU A 47 -2.17 0.23 9.18
CA LEU A 47 -1.17 -0.33 8.27
C LEU A 47 -0.01 0.63 8.06
N SER A 48 -0.27 1.93 7.93
CA SER A 48 0.77 2.96 7.83
C SER A 48 1.63 3.01 9.10
N THR A 49 1.00 2.94 10.26
CA THR A 49 1.69 2.90 11.57
C THR A 49 2.57 1.66 11.68
N ASP A 50 2.04 0.48 11.32
CA ASP A 50 2.79 -0.77 11.34
C ASP A 50 3.97 -0.75 10.36
N LEU A 51 3.79 -0.19 9.16
CA LEU A 51 4.86 -0.02 8.17
C LEU A 51 5.98 0.89 8.67
N GLN A 52 5.66 1.91 9.45
CA GLN A 52 6.65 2.78 10.10
C GLN A 52 7.33 2.07 11.28
N ALA A 53 6.61 1.21 12.00
CA ALA A 53 7.10 0.44 13.15
C ALA A 53 7.83 -0.88 12.77
N ASN A 54 8.05 -1.17 11.48
CA ASN A 54 8.70 -2.39 10.99
C ASN A 54 10.23 -2.38 11.25
N THR A 55 10.64 -2.49 12.52
CA THR A 55 12.06 -2.58 12.93
C THR A 55 12.46 -3.98 13.42
N ASP A 56 11.51 -4.86 13.80
CA ASP A 56 11.83 -6.08 14.58
C ASP A 56 11.18 -7.40 14.08
N GLY A 57 10.74 -7.49 12.82
CA GLY A 57 10.34 -8.76 12.18
C GLY A 57 9.00 -9.38 12.62
N SER A 58 8.57 -9.22 13.88
CA SER A 58 7.19 -9.55 14.32
C SER A 58 6.14 -8.73 13.58
N SER A 59 6.51 -7.52 13.14
CA SER A 59 5.67 -6.57 12.42
C SER A 59 5.24 -7.07 11.03
N ILE A 60 5.97 -7.99 10.40
CA ILE A 60 5.65 -8.51 9.06
C ILE A 60 4.40 -9.41 9.07
N GLN A 61 4.23 -10.23 10.12
CA GLN A 61 3.04 -11.08 10.23
C GLN A 61 1.77 -10.24 10.44
N THR A 62 1.87 -9.24 11.32
CA THR A 62 0.79 -8.26 11.56
C THR A 62 0.45 -7.51 10.27
N LEU A 63 1.47 -7.06 9.54
CA LEU A 63 1.32 -6.40 8.25
C LEU A 63 0.57 -7.28 7.24
N HIS A 64 0.97 -8.55 7.10
CA HIS A 64 0.33 -9.49 6.19
C HIS A 64 -1.13 -9.76 6.56
N GLN A 65 -1.45 -9.83 7.86
CA GLN A 65 -2.84 -9.98 8.31
C GLN A 65 -3.67 -8.76 7.96
N ARG A 66 -3.13 -7.54 8.12
CA ARG A 66 -3.84 -6.31 7.75
C ARG A 66 -4.06 -6.19 6.25
N LEU A 67 -3.05 -6.51 5.44
CA LEU A 67 -3.17 -6.56 3.98
C LEU A 67 -4.26 -7.55 3.54
N LYS A 68 -4.34 -8.73 4.18
CA LYS A 68 -5.45 -9.69 3.96
C LYS A 68 -6.80 -9.12 4.36
N ARG A 69 -6.89 -8.40 5.48
CA ARG A 69 -8.12 -7.78 5.93
C ARG A 69 -8.60 -6.70 4.96
N LEU A 70 -7.70 -5.83 4.51
CA LEU A 70 -7.97 -4.82 3.49
C LEU A 70 -8.42 -5.45 2.17
N ALA A 71 -7.80 -6.55 1.74
CA ALA A 71 -8.22 -7.29 0.56
C ALA A 71 -9.63 -7.91 0.73
N ALA A 72 -9.95 -8.43 1.92
CA ALA A 72 -11.28 -8.95 2.22
C ALA A 72 -12.34 -7.83 2.20
N ILE A 73 -12.04 -6.66 2.78
CA ILE A 73 -12.93 -5.50 2.73
C ILE A 73 -13.13 -5.03 1.29
N ALA A 74 -12.07 -4.99 0.48
CA ALA A 74 -12.17 -4.66 -0.94
C ALA A 74 -13.06 -5.65 -1.72
N MET A 75 -12.94 -6.94 -1.45
CA MET A 75 -13.80 -7.96 -2.08
C MET A 75 -15.27 -7.82 -1.65
N MET A 76 -15.52 -7.54 -0.36
CA MET A 76 -16.87 -7.23 0.11
C MET A 76 -17.40 -5.97 -0.56
N ALA A 77 -16.63 -4.89 -0.60
CA ALA A 77 -16.98 -3.66 -1.29
C ALA A 77 -17.32 -3.92 -2.76
N ARG A 78 -16.54 -4.76 -3.44
CA ARG A 78 -16.80 -5.15 -4.84
C ARG A 78 -18.16 -5.79 -5.01
N MET A 79 -18.55 -6.68 -4.09
CA MET A 79 -19.85 -7.36 -4.17
C MET A 79 -21.03 -6.39 -4.02
N PHE A 80 -20.84 -5.27 -3.33
CA PHE A 80 -21.88 -4.25 -3.13
C PHE A 80 -21.76 -3.05 -4.08
N ALA A 81 -20.60 -2.83 -4.70
CA ALA A 81 -20.36 -1.72 -5.59
C ALA A 81 -20.77 -2.06 -7.02
N THR A 82 -21.89 -1.51 -7.45
CA THR A 82 -22.37 -1.58 -8.85
C THR A 82 -21.75 -0.49 -9.74
N SER A 83 -21.31 0.63 -9.18
CA SER A 83 -20.82 1.79 -9.96
C SER A 83 -19.31 2.03 -9.88
N ASN A 84 -18.62 1.50 -8.86
CA ASN A 84 -17.21 1.82 -8.56
C ASN A 84 -16.28 0.59 -8.65
N GLN A 85 -16.64 -0.40 -9.48
CA GLN A 85 -15.88 -1.66 -9.58
C GLN A 85 -14.44 -1.44 -10.01
N GLN A 86 -14.20 -0.54 -10.96
CA GLN A 86 -12.85 -0.19 -11.42
C GLN A 86 -11.97 0.36 -10.29
N VAL A 87 -12.54 1.22 -9.44
CA VAL A 87 -11.81 1.80 -8.29
C VAL A 87 -11.45 0.73 -7.26
N ILE A 88 -12.32 -0.26 -7.08
CA ILE A 88 -12.09 -1.38 -6.15
C ILE A 88 -11.06 -2.37 -6.72
N GLU A 89 -11.04 -2.57 -8.03
CA GLU A 89 -10.00 -3.36 -8.71
C GLU A 89 -8.64 -2.67 -8.63
N GLU A 90 -8.57 -1.35 -8.84
CA GLU A 90 -7.33 -0.59 -8.61
C GLU A 90 -6.89 -0.63 -7.15
N PHE A 91 -7.83 -0.57 -6.20
CA PHE A 91 -7.52 -0.72 -4.78
C PHE A 91 -6.91 -2.09 -4.48
N ALA A 92 -7.50 -3.16 -5.01
CA ALA A 92 -6.98 -4.52 -4.87
C ALA A 92 -5.60 -4.67 -5.51
N SER A 93 -5.37 -4.10 -6.70
CA SER A 93 -4.05 -4.12 -7.36
C SER A 93 -2.99 -3.40 -6.52
N ASN A 94 -3.31 -2.21 -5.99
CA ASN A 94 -2.40 -1.46 -5.14
C ASN A 94 -2.07 -2.21 -3.83
N LEU A 95 -3.01 -2.97 -3.26
CA LEU A 95 -2.75 -3.82 -2.10
C LEU A 95 -1.81 -4.98 -2.41
N VAL A 96 -1.98 -5.65 -3.56
CA VAL A 96 -1.10 -6.74 -3.98
C VAL A 96 0.31 -6.22 -4.20
N GLU A 97 0.46 -5.09 -4.87
CA GLU A 97 1.77 -4.46 -5.08
C GLU A 97 2.41 -4.01 -3.76
N LEU A 98 1.62 -3.48 -2.82
CA LEU A 98 2.10 -3.14 -1.47
C LEU A 98 2.54 -4.38 -0.69
N THR A 99 1.83 -5.50 -0.83
CA THR A 99 2.20 -6.79 -0.24
C THR A 99 3.51 -7.31 -0.81
N ASN A 100 3.70 -7.20 -2.13
CA ASN A 100 4.93 -7.62 -2.79
C ASN A 100 6.12 -6.71 -2.39
N ALA A 101 5.90 -5.39 -2.33
CA ALA A 101 6.93 -4.44 -1.90
C ALA A 101 7.39 -4.68 -0.45
N THR A 102 6.47 -5.10 0.41
CA THR A 102 6.74 -5.36 1.84
C THR A 102 7.29 -6.77 2.10
N THR A 103 6.94 -7.74 1.26
CA THR A 103 7.51 -9.10 1.29
C THR A 103 8.96 -9.12 0.77
N ILE A 104 9.27 -8.34 -0.28
CA ILE A 104 10.59 -8.32 -0.92
C ILE A 104 11.60 -7.42 -0.17
N GLY A 105 11.11 -6.51 0.69
CA GLY A 105 11.95 -5.67 1.56
C GLY A 105 12.73 -6.43 2.66
N GLY A 106 12.47 -7.73 2.86
CA GLY A 106 13.19 -8.59 3.81
C GLY A 106 14.34 -9.41 3.21
N GLY A 107 14.70 -9.18 1.94
CA GLY A 107 15.71 -10.00 1.25
C GLY A 107 16.57 -9.20 0.28
N ALA A 108 17.63 -8.60 0.80
CA ALA A 108 18.88 -8.45 0.04
C ALA A 108 19.96 -9.26 0.78
N PRO A 109 20.60 -10.26 0.15
CA PRO A 109 21.93 -10.69 0.59
C PRO A 109 22.97 -9.59 0.34
#